data_AF-A0A1B2YR59-F1
#
_entry.id   AF-A0A1B2YR59-F1
#
_cell.length_a   1.000
_cell.length_b   1.000
_cell.length_c   1.000
_cell.angle_alpha   90.00
_cell.angle_beta   90.00
_cell.angle_gamma   90.00
#
_symmetry.space_group_name_H-M   'P 1'
#
loop_
_entity.id
_entity.type
_entity.pdbx_description
1 polymer ?
#
loop_
_entity_poly.entity_id
_entity_poly.type
_entity_poly.pdbx_seq_one_letter_code
_entity_poly.pdbx_strand_id
1 'polypeptide(L)'
;MKGVRFLLLFPLIGFSQAEASHWYFGNGAGLIFDVNAGTVTSTNAASGTINTSEGCSSISDFNGNLLFYTDGRNIWDKNHTIMPNANYAAGTGLMG
;
A
#
# COMPACT_ATOMS: atom_id res chain seq x y z
N MET A 1 -5.34 1.54 -57.30
CA MET A 1 -4.55 2.45 -56.44
C MET A 1 -4.69 1.95 -55.00
N LYS A 2 -3.63 1.43 -54.38
CA LYS A 2 -3.67 0.94 -53.00
C LYS A 2 -3.52 2.15 -52.06
N GLY A 3 -4.55 2.45 -51.27
CA GLY A 3 -4.53 3.58 -50.33
C GLY A 3 -3.60 3.28 -49.16
N VAL A 4 -2.62 4.16 -48.94
CA VAL A 4 -1.76 4.11 -47.74
C VAL A 4 -2.57 4.64 -46.56
N ARG A 5 -2.73 3.84 -45.50
CA ARG A 5 -3.35 4.26 -44.24
C ARG A 5 -2.25 4.62 -43.24
N PHE A 6 -2.28 5.84 -42.71
CA PHE A 6 -1.35 6.32 -41.70
C PHE A 6 -1.99 6.12 -40.31
N LEU A 7 -1.35 5.35 -39.42
CA LEU A 7 -1.82 5.12 -38.05
C LEU A 7 -1.07 6.09 -37.12
N LEU A 8 -1.78 7.07 -36.56
CA LEU A 8 -1.27 8.00 -35.54
C LEU A 8 -1.36 7.34 -34.16
N LEU A 9 -0.21 7.04 -33.55
CA LEU A 9 -0.09 6.63 -32.15
C LEU A 9 0.13 7.88 -31.29
N PHE A 10 -0.88 8.26 -30.50
CA PHE A 10 -0.72 9.26 -29.44
C PHE A 10 -0.12 8.58 -28.20
N PRO A 11 0.91 9.16 -27.55
CA PRO A 11 1.39 8.62 -26.28
C PRO A 11 0.33 8.80 -25.20
N LEU A 12 -0.11 7.69 -24.58
CA LEU A 12 -0.84 7.76 -23.31
C LEU A 12 0.15 8.21 -22.23
N ILE A 13 -0.11 9.36 -21.62
CA ILE A 13 0.63 9.81 -20.45
C ILE A 13 0.13 8.98 -19.27
N GLY A 14 0.98 8.10 -18.73
CA GLY A 14 0.68 7.34 -17.52
C GLY A 14 1.09 8.14 -16.29
N PHE A 15 0.17 8.36 -15.35
CA PHE A 15 0.49 8.93 -14.04
C PHE A 15 0.93 7.84 -13.07
N SER A 16 1.90 8.16 -12.22
CA SER A 16 2.19 7.35 -11.02
C SER A 16 0.98 7.35 -10.09
N GLN A 17 0.71 6.22 -9.47
CA GLN A 17 -0.39 6.01 -8.51
C GLN A 17 0.17 6.09 -7.08
N ALA A 18 -0.48 6.86 -6.22
CA ALA A 18 -0.06 7.05 -4.83
C ALA A 18 -0.64 5.97 -3.89
N GLU A 19 -1.46 5.07 -4.40
CA GLU A 19 -2.13 4.01 -3.65
C GLU A 19 -1.13 3.04 -2.99
N ALA A 20 0.10 2.97 -3.48
CA ALA A 20 1.21 2.21 -2.90
C ALA A 20 2.22 3.08 -2.11
N SER A 21 1.84 4.28 -1.67
CA SER A 21 2.74 5.22 -0.99
C SER A 21 3.25 4.74 0.38
N HIS A 22 2.52 3.86 1.06
CA HIS A 22 2.92 3.32 2.36
C HIS A 22 3.21 1.84 2.25
N TRP A 23 4.40 1.42 2.72
CA TRP A 23 4.78 0.01 2.81
C TRP A 23 5.08 -0.31 4.26
N TYR A 24 4.29 -1.19 4.88
CA TYR A 24 4.55 -1.75 6.20
C TYR A 24 4.71 -3.26 6.11
N PHE A 25 5.80 -3.78 6.66
CA PHE A 25 6.20 -5.18 6.47
C PHE A 25 7.15 -5.65 7.58
N GLY A 26 7.38 -6.96 7.62
CA GLY A 26 8.37 -7.56 8.50
C GLY A 26 8.04 -7.35 9.97
N ASN A 27 9.07 -7.00 10.74
CA ASN A 27 8.98 -6.71 12.17
C ASN A 27 8.84 -5.20 12.41
N GLY A 28 7.66 -4.66 12.12
CA GLY A 28 7.33 -3.25 12.37
C GLY A 28 8.09 -2.24 11.50
N ALA A 29 8.67 -2.68 10.38
CA ALA A 29 9.38 -1.81 9.45
C ALA A 29 8.39 -1.04 8.57
N GLY A 30 8.80 0.15 8.12
CA GLY A 30 8.02 0.93 7.17
C GLY A 30 8.84 1.81 6.23
N LEU A 31 8.31 1.98 5.02
CA LEU A 31 8.78 2.93 4.02
C LEU A 31 7.63 3.81 3.54
N ILE A 32 7.93 5.08 3.26
CA ILE A 32 7.01 6.04 2.64
C ILE A 32 7.59 6.48 1.31
N PHE A 33 6.85 6.25 0.23
CA PHE A 33 7.14 6.70 -1.12
C PHE A 33 6.38 8.00 -1.37
N ASP A 34 7.10 9.11 -1.36
CA ASP A 34 6.55 10.41 -1.75
C ASP A 34 6.65 10.54 -3.27
N VAL A 35 5.52 10.32 -3.95
CA VAL A 35 5.42 10.39 -5.40
C VAL A 35 5.58 11.81 -5.95
N ASN A 36 5.33 12.85 -5.15
CA ASN A 36 5.48 14.24 -5.57
C ASN A 36 6.93 14.68 -5.46
N ALA A 37 7.61 14.30 -4.38
CA ALA A 37 9.03 14.59 -4.18
C ALA A 37 9.96 13.61 -4.92
N GLY A 38 9.45 12.44 -5.33
CA GLY A 38 10.27 11.37 -5.92
C GLY A 38 11.26 10.76 -4.93
N THR A 39 10.91 10.72 -3.65
CA THR A 39 11.80 10.24 -2.57
C THR A 39 11.21 9.06 -1.82
N VAL A 40 12.07 8.32 -1.13
CA VAL A 40 11.69 7.22 -0.23
C VAL A 40 12.30 7.49 1.13
N THR A 41 11.48 7.43 2.18
CA THR A 41 11.92 7.62 3.56
C THR A 41 11.51 6.43 4.42
N SER A 42 12.33 6.10 5.42
CA SER A 42 11.96 5.10 6.41
C SER A 42 11.05 5.70 7.48
N THR A 43 10.18 4.87 8.05
CA THR A 43 9.29 5.25 9.14
C THR A 43 9.21 4.15 10.20
N ASN A 44 9.00 4.56 11.45
CA ASN A 44 8.81 3.68 12.59
C ASN A 44 7.33 3.55 13.01
N ALA A 45 6.41 4.08 12.22
CA ALA A 45 4.99 4.14 12.57
C ALA A 45 4.36 2.75 12.84
N ALA A 46 4.87 1.71 12.18
CA ALA A 46 4.40 0.34 12.36
C ALA A 46 5.17 -0.48 13.42
N SER A 47 6.16 0.11 14.11
CA SER A 47 7.08 -0.60 15.03
C SER A 47 6.40 -1.42 16.14
N GLY A 48 5.19 -1.04 16.56
CA GLY A 48 4.40 -1.75 17.57
C GLY A 48 3.23 -2.57 17.02
N THR A 49 3.16 -2.82 15.72
CA THR A 49 1.98 -3.41 15.07
C THR A 49 2.31 -4.68 14.27
N ILE A 50 2.59 -4.55 12.98
CA ILE A 50 2.87 -5.65 12.07
C ILE A 50 4.10 -6.44 12.51
N ASN A 51 3.95 -7.76 12.60
CA ASN A 51 5.05 -8.67 12.86
C ASN A 51 4.83 -9.99 12.12
N THR A 52 5.27 -10.04 10.87
CA THR A 52 5.14 -11.22 10.02
C THR A 52 6.34 -11.39 9.11
N SER A 53 6.62 -12.63 8.71
CA SER A 53 7.64 -12.94 7.71
C SER A 53 7.15 -12.74 6.28
N GLU A 54 5.82 -12.83 6.06
CA GLU A 54 5.20 -12.77 4.74
C GLU A 54 3.71 -12.37 4.83
N GLY A 55 3.01 -12.32 3.69
CA GLY A 55 1.56 -12.11 3.67
C GLY A 55 1.12 -10.71 4.12
N CYS A 56 2.04 -9.75 4.17
CA CYS A 56 1.73 -8.37 4.50
C CYS A 56 1.27 -7.56 3.29
N SER A 57 0.40 -6.59 3.52
CA SER A 57 -0.01 -5.62 2.50
C SER A 57 -0.32 -4.28 3.14
N SER A 58 -0.23 -3.21 2.35
CA SER A 58 -0.54 -1.84 2.74
C SER A 58 -1.23 -1.15 1.57
N ILE A 59 -2.21 -0.29 1.85
CA ILE A 59 -2.92 0.45 0.81
C ILE A 59 -3.18 1.90 1.25
N SER A 60 -2.99 2.82 0.31
CA SER A 60 -3.24 4.24 0.46
C SER A 60 -4.36 4.70 -0.49
N ASP A 61 -4.92 5.88 -0.24
CA ASP A 61 -5.83 6.52 -1.18
C ASP A 61 -5.08 7.14 -2.38
N PHE A 62 -5.82 7.73 -3.31
CA PHE A 62 -5.28 8.36 -4.52
C PHE A 62 -4.34 9.56 -4.24
N ASN A 63 -4.34 10.10 -3.01
CA ASN A 63 -3.42 11.16 -2.59
C ASN A 63 -2.20 10.60 -1.84
N GLY A 64 -2.11 9.28 -1.66
CA GLY A 64 -1.04 8.63 -0.91
C GLY A 64 -1.27 8.59 0.59
N ASN A 65 -2.46 8.94 1.09
CA ASN A 65 -2.77 8.80 2.51
C ASN A 65 -3.03 7.34 2.85
N LEU A 66 -2.40 6.82 3.91
CA LEU A 66 -2.66 5.47 4.40
C LEU A 66 -4.16 5.25 4.67
N LEU A 67 -4.68 4.11 4.21
CA LEU A 67 -6.02 3.64 4.56
C LEU A 67 -5.94 2.55 5.63
N PHE A 68 -5.21 1.48 5.33
CA PHE A 68 -4.95 0.37 6.26
C PHE A 68 -3.78 -0.50 5.77
N TYR A 69 -3.32 -1.38 6.65
CA TYR A 69 -2.33 -2.42 6.34
C TYR A 69 -2.61 -3.67 7.16
N THR A 70 -2.03 -4.80 6.73
CA THR A 70 -2.28 -6.10 7.33
C THR A 70 -1.03 -6.96 7.34
N ASP A 71 -0.95 -7.87 8.31
CA ASP A 71 0.03 -8.95 8.39
C ASP A 71 -0.54 -10.30 7.89
N GLY A 72 -1.72 -10.26 7.25
CA GLY A 72 -2.48 -11.45 6.83
C GLY A 72 -3.43 -12.01 7.90
N ARG A 73 -3.34 -11.53 9.15
CA ARG A 73 -4.19 -11.96 10.28
C ARG A 73 -4.92 -10.80 10.95
N ASN A 74 -4.21 -9.71 11.18
CA ASN A 74 -4.70 -8.47 11.76
C ASN A 74 -4.75 -7.38 10.68
N ILE A 75 -5.68 -6.44 10.80
CA ILE A 75 -5.74 -5.25 9.95
C ILE A 75 -5.69 -4.03 10.85
N TRP A 76 -4.76 -3.11 10.57
CA TRP A 76 -4.63 -1.82 11.25
C TRP A 76 -5.08 -0.70 10.34
N ASP A 77 -5.79 0.28 10.90
CA ASP A 77 -6.23 1.47 10.20
C ASP A 77 -5.07 2.47 10.00
N LYS A 78 -5.39 3.61 9.39
CA LYS A 78 -4.45 4.72 9.19
C LYS A 78 -3.83 5.30 10.46
N ASN A 79 -4.43 5.02 11.62
CA ASN A 79 -3.96 5.47 12.93
C ASN A 79 -3.19 4.36 13.65
N HIS A 80 -2.76 3.31 12.93
CA HIS A 80 -2.03 2.16 13.47
C HIS A 80 -2.80 1.41 14.56
N THR A 81 -4.13 1.50 14.54
CA THR A 81 -5.01 0.83 15.52
C THR A 81 -5.71 -0.35 14.83
N ILE A 82 -5.85 -1.48 15.53
CA ILE A 82 -6.55 -2.64 14.97
C ILE A 82 -7.99 -2.26 14.63
N MET A 83 -8.41 -2.58 13.39
CA MET A 83 -9.77 -2.35 12.93
C MET A 83 -10.78 -3.28 13.63
N PRO A 84 -12.05 -2.86 13.77
CA PRO A 84 -13.11 -3.75 14.23
C PRO A 84 -13.21 -4.99 13.34
N ASN A 85 -13.39 -6.16 13.96
CA ASN A 85 -13.44 -7.46 13.29
C ASN A 85 -12.18 -7.78 12.46
N ALA A 86 -11.01 -7.36 12.94
CA ALA A 86 -9.73 -7.66 12.31
C ALA A 86 -8.64 -7.95 13.35
N ASN A 87 -9.01 -8.55 14.47
CA ASN A 87 -8.10 -8.93 15.55
C ASN A 87 -8.03 -10.45 15.67
N TYR A 88 -6.92 -11.04 15.25
CA TYR A 88 -6.71 -12.49 15.28
C TYR A 88 -6.69 -13.03 16.71
N ALA A 89 -6.02 -12.33 17.63
CA ALA A 89 -5.96 -12.74 19.04
C ALA A 89 -7.34 -12.71 19.72
N ALA A 90 -8.26 -11.87 19.24
CA ALA A 90 -9.64 -11.82 19.69
C ALA A 90 -10.58 -12.76 18.90
N GLY A 91 -10.07 -13.60 18.00
CA GLY A 91 -10.86 -14.54 17.21
C GLY A 91 -11.71 -13.91 16.11
N THR A 92 -11.41 -12.66 15.73
CA THR A 92 -12.15 -11.93 14.67
C THR A 92 -11.26 -11.56 13.48
N GLY A 93 -9.99 -11.95 13.50
CA GLY A 93 -9.03 -11.68 12.43
C GLY A 93 -9.16 -12.60 11.22
N LEU A 94 -8.33 -12.33 10.21
CA LEU A 94 -8.15 -13.17 9.04
C LEU A 94 -7.39 -14.46 9.42
N MET A 95 -7.51 -15.51 8.60
CA MET A 95 -6.92 -16.83 8.89
C MET A 95 -5.54 -17.06 8.27
N GLY A 96 -4.93 -16.04 7.65
CA GLY A 96 -3.70 -16.17 6.87
C GLY A 96 -4.02 -16.46 5.40
#